data_AF-A7H854-F1
#
_entry.id   AF-A7H854-F1
#
_cell.length_a   1.000
_cell.length_b   1.000
_cell.length_c   1.000
_cell.angle_alpha   90.00
_cell.angle_beta   90.00
_cell.angle_gamma   90.00
#
_symmetry.space_group_name_H-M   'P 1'
#
loop_
_entity.id
_entity.type
_entity.pdbx_description
1 polymer ?
#
loop_
_entity_poly.entity_id
_entity_poly.type
_entity_poly.pdbx_seq_one_letter_code
_entity_poly.pdbx_strand_id
1 'polypeptide(L)'
;MVRINLLPVRVSKKKEAGKQQLILFALVLVLGVVVNYLWAASRADALATKQAAVKRTKDEIAQLDRIIGEVKNIKEQQAQLREKLEVLAQLKTARTGPVKMLDELATLTPKRLWLRKLEEKGGAVTIDGTASTIDDVSELMTALGGSTQFRNVELKKTASKTDGGFRTVDFTLTATVAYAAKPASGPAAGKKG
;
A
#
# COMPACT_ATOMS: atom_id res chain seq x y z
N MET A 1 -121.22 15.26 -10.24
CA MET A 1 -120.33 15.95 -9.28
C MET A 1 -118.91 15.51 -9.54
N VAL A 2 -117.99 16.44 -9.83
CA VAL A 2 -116.60 16.15 -10.23
C VAL A 2 -115.67 16.61 -9.11
N ARG A 3 -114.76 15.72 -8.67
CA ARG A 3 -113.70 16.03 -7.70
C ARG A 3 -112.43 16.42 -8.47
N ILE A 4 -112.02 17.68 -8.37
CA ILE A 4 -110.76 18.17 -8.96
C ILE A 4 -109.66 18.14 -7.90
N ASN A 5 -108.57 17.45 -8.22
CA ASN A 5 -107.39 17.35 -7.36
C ASN A 5 -106.53 18.62 -7.53
N LEU A 6 -106.54 19.50 -6.53
CA LEU A 6 -105.78 20.75 -6.51
C LEU A 6 -104.41 20.59 -5.82
N LEU A 7 -103.68 19.52 -6.11
CA LEU A 7 -102.32 19.37 -5.60
C LEU A 7 -101.45 20.53 -6.12
N PRO A 8 -100.86 21.38 -5.26
CA PRO A 8 -100.09 22.52 -5.71
C PRO A 8 -98.74 22.02 -6.25
N VAL A 9 -98.70 21.75 -7.56
CA VAL A 9 -97.56 21.22 -8.34
C VAL A 9 -96.24 21.97 -8.06
N ARG A 10 -96.33 23.24 -7.68
CA ARG A 10 -95.18 24.12 -7.39
C ARG A 10 -94.43 23.74 -6.12
N VAL A 11 -95.12 23.21 -5.10
CA VAL A 11 -94.51 22.89 -3.80
C VAL A 11 -93.82 21.53 -3.84
N SER A 12 -94.38 20.57 -4.58
CA SER A 12 -93.75 19.26 -4.83
C SER A 12 -92.45 19.39 -5.63
N LYS A 13 -92.44 20.21 -6.68
CA LYS A 13 -91.24 20.47 -7.50
C LYS A 13 -90.07 21.10 -6.70
N LYS A 14 -90.36 22.00 -5.75
CA LYS A 14 -89.32 22.59 -4.87
C LYS A 14 -88.75 21.56 -3.88
N LYS A 15 -89.58 20.66 -3.36
CA LYS A 15 -89.12 19.56 -2.49
C LYS A 15 -88.26 18.54 -3.25
N GLU A 16 -88.63 18.23 -4.50
CA GLU A 16 -87.85 17.35 -5.37
C GLU A 16 -86.49 17.98 -5.73
N ALA A 17 -86.46 19.27 -6.09
CA ALA A 17 -85.22 20.00 -6.35
C ALA A 17 -84.28 20.06 -5.13
N GLY A 18 -84.82 20.31 -3.93
CA GLY A 18 -84.03 20.31 -2.69
C GLY A 18 -83.47 18.92 -2.34
N LYS A 19 -84.27 17.85 -2.56
CA LYS A 19 -83.80 16.47 -2.40
C LYS A 19 -82.71 16.11 -3.42
N GLN A 20 -82.89 16.51 -4.68
CA GLN A 20 -81.87 16.32 -5.72
C GLN A 20 -80.56 17.05 -5.38
N GLN A 21 -80.65 18.29 -4.90
CA GLN A 21 -79.48 19.07 -4.50
C GLN A 21 -78.75 18.44 -3.30
N LEU A 22 -79.49 17.93 -2.31
CA LEU A 22 -78.91 17.18 -1.18
C LEU A 22 -78.21 15.89 -1.62
N ILE A 23 -78.82 15.13 -2.54
CA ILE A 23 -78.23 13.89 -3.08
C ILE A 23 -76.96 14.22 -3.87
N LEU A 24 -76.99 15.25 -4.72
CA LEU A 24 -75.82 15.74 -5.45
C LEU A 24 -74.70 16.15 -4.50
N PHE A 25 -75.01 16.89 -3.44
CA PHE A 25 -74.02 17.33 -2.45
C PHE A 25 -73.39 16.14 -1.70
N ALA A 26 -74.22 15.18 -1.27
CA ALA A 26 -73.74 13.95 -0.65
C ALA A 26 -72.84 13.14 -1.60
N LEU A 27 -73.20 13.06 -2.88
CA LEU A 27 -72.43 12.36 -3.90
C LEU A 27 -71.06 13.02 -4.14
N VAL A 28 -71.01 14.35 -4.22
CA VAL A 28 -69.74 15.11 -4.33
C VAL A 28 -68.86 14.91 -3.10
N LEU A 29 -69.44 14.91 -1.90
CA LEU A 29 -68.71 14.64 -0.66
C LEU A 29 -68.08 13.23 -0.66
N VAL A 30 -68.86 12.22 -1.02
CA VAL A 30 -68.37 10.83 -1.10
C VAL A 30 -67.27 10.71 -2.15
N LEU A 31 -67.46 11.28 -3.35
CA LEU A 31 -66.41 11.30 -4.37
C LEU A 31 -65.15 12.00 -3.89
N GLY A 32 -65.29 13.13 -3.18
CA GLY A 32 -64.16 13.87 -2.62
C GLY A 32 -63.33 13.03 -1.64
N VAL A 33 -64.01 12.28 -0.75
CA VAL A 33 -63.35 11.37 0.20
C VAL A 33 -62.65 10.22 -0.53
N VAL A 34 -63.30 9.61 -1.53
CA VAL A 34 -62.72 8.50 -2.31
C VAL A 34 -61.47 8.95 -3.06
N VAL A 35 -61.53 10.11 -3.73
CA VAL A 35 -60.37 10.66 -4.46
C VAL A 35 -59.24 11.00 -3.49
N ASN A 36 -59.55 11.60 -2.33
CA ASN A 36 -58.54 11.92 -1.32
C ASN A 36 -57.86 10.65 -0.77
N TYR A 37 -58.65 9.60 -0.48
CA TYR A 37 -58.14 8.32 -0.01
C TYR A 37 -57.24 7.64 -1.04
N LEU A 38 -57.67 7.57 -2.31
CA LEU A 38 -56.86 7.01 -3.40
C LEU A 38 -55.55 7.78 -3.59
N TRP A 39 -55.60 9.11 -3.50
CA TRP A 39 -54.41 9.95 -3.58
C TRP A 39 -53.45 9.68 -2.41
N ALA A 40 -53.95 9.61 -1.18
CA ALA A 40 -53.14 9.31 0.00
C ALA A 40 -52.52 7.90 -0.07
N ALA A 41 -53.28 6.90 -0.50
CA ALA A 41 -52.79 5.53 -0.68
C ALA A 41 -51.64 5.46 -1.70
N SER A 42 -51.79 6.13 -2.85
CA SER A 42 -50.74 6.17 -3.88
C SER A 42 -49.42 6.78 -3.38
N ARG A 43 -49.51 7.77 -2.49
CA ARG A 43 -48.35 8.41 -1.86
C ARG A 43 -47.72 7.52 -0.79
N ALA A 44 -48.51 6.77 -0.04
CA ALA A 44 -48.02 5.82 0.95
C ALA A 44 -47.20 4.69 0.29
N ASP A 45 -47.68 4.14 -0.82
CA ASP A 45 -46.95 3.10 -1.58
C ASP A 45 -45.63 3.63 -2.16
N ALA A 46 -45.67 4.84 -2.74
CA ALA A 46 -44.47 5.51 -3.22
C ALA A 46 -43.47 5.79 -2.10
N LEU A 47 -43.93 6.17 -0.91
CA LEU A 47 -43.06 6.39 0.25
C LEU A 47 -42.45 5.08 0.76
N ALA A 48 -43.25 4.02 0.86
CA ALA A 48 -42.81 2.71 1.31
C ALA A 48 -41.72 2.12 0.41
N THR A 49 -41.89 2.22 -0.92
CA THR A 49 -40.89 1.76 -1.89
C THR A 49 -39.58 2.55 -1.79
N LYS A 50 -39.65 3.88 -1.63
CA LYS A 50 -38.46 4.72 -1.42
C LYS A 50 -37.76 4.42 -0.09
N GLN A 51 -38.51 4.22 1.00
CA GLN A 51 -37.94 3.84 2.29
C GLN A 51 -37.27 2.46 2.23
N ALA A 52 -37.87 1.49 1.55
CA ALA A 52 -37.28 0.17 1.34
C ALA A 52 -35.97 0.25 0.55
N ALA A 53 -35.91 1.07 -0.51
CA ALA A 53 -34.69 1.30 -1.26
C ALA A 53 -33.59 1.94 -0.40
N VAL A 54 -33.92 2.98 0.37
CA VAL A 54 -32.98 3.63 1.29
C VAL A 54 -32.46 2.65 2.34
N LYS A 55 -33.33 1.78 2.87
CA LYS A 55 -32.93 0.76 3.85
C LYS A 55 -31.94 -0.24 3.23
N ARG A 56 -32.24 -0.76 2.03
CA ARG A 56 -31.32 -1.67 1.31
C ARG A 56 -29.96 -1.04 1.07
N THR A 57 -29.92 0.20 0.56
CA THR A 57 -28.65 0.90 0.34
C THR A 57 -27.89 1.13 1.63
N LYS A 58 -28.56 1.44 2.75
CA LYS A 58 -27.89 1.56 4.05
C LYS A 58 -27.33 0.23 4.56
N ASP A 59 -28.06 -0.87 4.36
CA ASP A 59 -27.61 -2.21 4.74
C ASP A 59 -26.38 -2.62 3.90
N GLU A 60 -26.38 -2.32 2.60
CA GLU A 60 -25.22 -2.51 1.70
C GLU A 60 -24.02 -1.67 2.15
N ILE A 61 -24.20 -0.39 2.46
CA ILE A 61 -23.13 0.47 2.99
C ILE A 61 -22.53 -0.14 4.27
N ALA A 62 -23.38 -0.60 5.20
CA ALA A 62 -22.90 -1.20 6.45
C ALA A 62 -22.12 -2.52 6.22
N GLN A 63 -22.50 -3.32 5.21
CA GLN A 63 -21.72 -4.50 4.82
C GLN A 63 -20.37 -4.10 4.21
N LEU A 64 -20.36 -3.11 3.31
CA LEU A 64 -19.14 -2.60 2.69
C LEU A 64 -18.18 -2.00 3.73
N ASP A 65 -18.68 -1.26 4.72
CA ASP A 65 -17.88 -0.68 5.79
C ASP A 65 -17.16 -1.74 6.63
N ARG A 66 -17.81 -2.89 6.89
CA ARG A 66 -17.16 -4.04 7.56
C ARG A 66 -16.00 -4.59 6.72
N ILE A 67 -16.24 -4.78 5.43
CA ILE A 67 -15.22 -5.28 4.50
C ILE A 67 -14.05 -4.28 4.42
N ILE A 68 -14.32 -2.98 4.38
CA ILE A 68 -13.29 -1.94 4.39
C ILE A 68 -12.46 -1.99 5.69
N GLY A 69 -13.12 -2.19 6.83
CA GLY A 69 -12.45 -2.38 8.12
C GLY A 69 -11.50 -3.58 8.13
N GLU A 70 -11.96 -4.72 7.62
CA GLU A 70 -11.14 -5.94 7.49
C GLU A 70 -9.95 -5.73 6.55
N VAL A 71 -10.17 -5.11 5.39
CA VAL A 71 -9.10 -4.80 4.42
C VAL A 71 -8.07 -3.85 5.01
N LYS A 72 -8.50 -2.86 5.81
CA LYS A 72 -7.57 -1.93 6.46
C LYS A 72 -6.69 -2.67 7.48
N ASN A 73 -7.27 -3.54 8.30
CA ASN A 73 -6.52 -4.35 9.26
C ASN A 73 -5.51 -5.27 8.56
N ILE A 74 -5.91 -5.92 7.45
CA ILE A 74 -5.01 -6.76 6.65
C ILE A 74 -3.87 -5.92 6.04
N LYS A 75 -4.16 -4.72 5.53
CA LYS A 75 -3.12 -3.82 5.00
C LYS A 75 -2.13 -3.37 6.07
N GLU A 76 -2.59 -3.05 7.28
CA GLU A 76 -1.73 -2.70 8.40
C GLU A 76 -0.83 -3.87 8.82
N GLN A 77 -1.39 -5.09 8.90
CA GLN A 77 -0.61 -6.30 9.17
C GLN A 77 0.44 -6.57 8.07
N GLN A 78 0.08 -6.41 6.80
CA GLN A 78 1.02 -6.54 5.68
C GLN A 78 2.15 -5.51 5.75
N ALA A 79 1.85 -4.26 6.13
CA ALA A 79 2.86 -3.22 6.28
C ALA A 79 3.88 -3.59 7.38
N GLN A 80 3.39 -4.01 8.55
CA GLN A 80 4.25 -4.46 9.65
C GLN A 80 5.11 -5.67 9.28
N LEU A 81 4.54 -6.64 8.55
CA LEU A 81 5.29 -7.82 8.09
C LEU A 81 6.36 -7.45 7.06
N ARG A 82 6.07 -6.52 6.14
CA ARG A 82 7.05 -6.04 5.15
C ARG A 82 8.21 -5.32 5.83
N GLU A 83 7.94 -4.47 6.80
CA GLU A 83 8.98 -3.78 7.57
C GLU A 83 9.90 -4.79 8.29
N LYS A 84 9.31 -5.79 8.94
CA LYS A 84 10.10 -6.87 9.57
C LYS A 84 10.93 -7.66 8.56
N LEU A 85 10.36 -7.98 7.39
CA LEU A 85 11.08 -8.67 6.33
C LEU A 85 12.24 -7.83 5.76
N GLU A 86 12.05 -6.52 5.63
CA GLU A 86 13.10 -5.62 5.16
C GLU A 86 14.26 -5.55 6.16
N VAL A 87 13.96 -5.38 7.45
CA VAL A 87 14.97 -5.40 8.51
C VAL A 87 15.71 -6.75 8.54
N LEU A 88 14.99 -7.87 8.41
CA LEU A 88 15.60 -9.20 8.35
C LEU A 88 16.47 -9.39 7.11
N ALA A 89 16.06 -8.88 5.95
CA ALA A 89 16.85 -8.94 4.73
C ALA A 89 18.14 -8.12 4.86
N GLN A 90 18.06 -6.91 5.41
CA GLN A 90 19.22 -6.09 5.72
C GLN A 90 20.18 -6.79 6.68
N LEU A 91 19.66 -7.40 7.75
CA LEU A 91 20.48 -8.13 8.72
C LEU A 91 21.12 -9.40 8.12
N LYS A 92 20.39 -10.12 7.26
CA LYS A 92 20.91 -11.31 6.56
C LYS A 92 22.04 -10.93 5.59
N THR A 93 21.87 -9.83 4.85
CA THR A 93 22.93 -9.30 3.97
C THR A 93 24.14 -8.84 4.77
N ALA A 94 23.94 -8.15 5.89
CA ALA A 94 25.02 -7.75 6.79
C ALA A 94 25.77 -8.95 7.40
N ARG A 95 25.07 -10.05 7.70
CA ARG A 95 25.69 -11.27 8.26
C ARG A 95 26.41 -12.12 7.20
N THR A 96 25.80 -12.30 6.03
CA THR A 96 26.30 -13.26 5.01
C THR A 96 27.20 -12.62 3.97
N GLY A 97 27.10 -11.31 3.77
CA GLY A 97 27.90 -10.54 2.81
C GLY A 97 29.41 -10.61 3.08
N PRO A 98 29.89 -10.23 4.28
CA PRO A 98 31.32 -10.27 4.60
C PRO A 98 31.92 -11.67 4.48
N VAL A 99 31.18 -12.71 4.86
CA VAL A 99 31.65 -14.10 4.76
C VAL A 99 31.88 -14.51 3.31
N LYS A 100 30.94 -14.20 2.41
CA LYS A 100 31.08 -14.52 0.97
C LYS A 100 32.22 -13.74 0.32
N MET A 101 32.42 -12.49 0.72
CA MET A 101 33.53 -11.69 0.22
C MET A 101 34.88 -12.22 0.69
N LEU A 102 35.00 -12.63 1.95
CA LEU A 102 36.22 -13.27 2.44
C LEU A 102 36.50 -14.60 1.75
N ASP A 103 35.46 -15.38 1.46
CA ASP A 103 35.56 -16.65 0.73
C ASP A 103 36.02 -16.45 -0.74
N GLU A 104 35.44 -15.46 -1.43
CA GLU A 104 35.91 -15.08 -2.77
C GLU A 104 37.34 -14.52 -2.75
N LEU A 105 37.68 -13.69 -1.77
CA LEU A 105 39.04 -13.17 -1.63
C LEU A 105 40.04 -14.31 -1.43
N ALA A 106 39.73 -15.28 -0.55
CA ALA A 106 40.59 -16.44 -0.33
C ALA A 106 40.74 -17.30 -1.59
N THR A 107 39.69 -17.43 -2.39
CA THR A 107 39.70 -18.20 -3.64
C THR A 107 40.49 -17.51 -4.76
N LEU A 108 40.43 -16.17 -4.83
CA LEU A 108 41.09 -15.36 -5.85
C LEU A 108 42.53 -14.98 -5.51
N THR A 109 43.02 -15.31 -4.31
CA THR A 109 44.39 -15.00 -3.86
C THR A 109 45.39 -16.00 -4.46
N PRO A 110 46.30 -15.59 -5.38
CA PRO A 110 47.36 -16.47 -5.88
C PRO A 110 48.33 -16.94 -4.78
N LYS A 111 48.92 -18.13 -4.97
CA LYS A 111 49.78 -18.83 -3.98
C LYS A 111 51.08 -18.09 -3.59
N ARG A 112 51.45 -17.01 -4.28
CA ARG A 112 52.74 -16.29 -4.12
C ARG A 112 52.60 -14.89 -3.49
N LEU A 113 51.46 -14.62 -2.87
CA LEU A 113 51.16 -13.36 -2.19
C LEU A 113 50.68 -13.63 -0.77
N TRP A 114 50.91 -12.67 0.13
CA TRP A 114 50.43 -12.70 1.50
C TRP A 114 49.61 -11.46 1.81
N LEU A 115 48.41 -11.66 2.34
CA LEU A 115 47.56 -10.60 2.86
C LEU A 115 47.94 -10.33 4.32
N ARG A 116 48.19 -9.07 4.66
CA ARG A 116 48.63 -8.66 5.99
C ARG A 116 47.52 -7.97 6.77
N LYS A 117 46.72 -7.14 6.11
CA LYS A 117 45.62 -6.42 6.74
C LYS A 117 44.48 -6.24 5.75
N LEU A 118 43.26 -6.42 6.23
CA LEU A 118 42.03 -6.12 5.51
C LEU A 118 41.16 -5.23 6.39
N GLU A 119 40.75 -4.07 5.87
CA GLU A 119 39.94 -3.10 6.59
C GLU A 119 38.73 -2.70 5.74
N GLU A 120 37.51 -3.01 6.22
CA GLU A 120 36.26 -2.61 5.58
C GLU A 120 35.67 -1.39 6.30
N LYS A 121 35.35 -0.34 5.53
CA LYS A 121 34.61 0.85 6.01
C LYS A 121 33.53 1.23 5.02
N GLY A 122 32.27 1.04 5.41
CA GLY A 122 31.11 1.59 4.69
C GLY A 122 30.99 1.17 3.23
N GLY A 123 31.44 -0.06 2.90
CA GLY A 123 31.41 -0.59 1.53
C GLY A 123 32.69 -0.38 0.72
N ALA A 124 33.72 0.30 1.26
CA ALA A 124 35.07 0.28 0.73
C ALA A 124 35.96 -0.64 1.57
N VAL A 125 36.75 -1.47 0.89
CA VAL A 125 37.71 -2.40 1.49
C VAL A 125 39.11 -1.95 1.11
N THR A 126 39.98 -1.82 2.10
CA THR A 126 41.41 -1.61 1.91
C THR A 126 42.13 -2.91 2.22
N ILE A 127 42.98 -3.36 1.30
CA ILE A 127 43.73 -4.61 1.40
C ILE A 127 45.22 -4.27 1.36
N ASP A 128 45.94 -4.59 2.42
CA ASP A 128 47.38 -4.47 2.50
C ASP A 128 48.01 -5.86 2.44
N GLY A 129 49.02 -6.03 1.60
CA GLY A 129 49.72 -7.30 1.44
C GLY A 129 51.12 -7.14 0.87
N THR A 130 51.83 -8.27 0.81
CA THR A 130 53.17 -8.38 0.24
C THR A 130 53.14 -9.46 -0.84
N ALA A 131 53.59 -9.14 -2.04
CA ALA A 131 53.68 -10.06 -3.17
C ALA A 131 55.16 -10.36 -3.52
N SER A 132 55.38 -11.50 -4.19
CA SER A 132 56.72 -11.89 -4.65
C SER A 132 57.16 -11.04 -5.85
N THR A 133 56.25 -10.70 -6.76
CA THR A 133 56.50 -9.87 -7.94
C THR A 133 55.39 -8.86 -8.18
N ILE A 134 55.64 -7.85 -9.02
CA ILE A 134 54.60 -6.88 -9.40
C ILE A 134 53.57 -7.48 -10.37
N ASP A 135 53.93 -8.54 -11.08
CA ASP A 135 53.03 -9.29 -11.95
C ASP A 135 51.98 -10.02 -11.13
N ASP A 136 52.37 -10.61 -10.00
CA ASP A 136 51.42 -11.25 -9.05
C ASP A 136 50.37 -10.24 -8.51
N VAL A 137 50.77 -8.96 -8.33
CA VAL A 137 49.84 -7.88 -7.91
C VAL A 137 48.85 -7.56 -9.03
N SER A 138 49.32 -7.54 -10.28
CA SER A 138 48.48 -7.23 -11.45
C SER A 138 47.50 -8.37 -11.76
N GLU A 139 47.92 -9.62 -11.55
CA GLU A 139 47.06 -10.80 -11.63
C GLU A 139 45.96 -10.76 -10.57
N LEU A 140 46.30 -10.42 -9.32
CA LEU A 140 45.31 -10.21 -8.25
C LEU A 140 44.32 -9.09 -8.59
N MET A 141 44.79 -7.96 -9.12
CA MET A 141 43.91 -6.86 -9.54
C MET A 141 42.92 -7.29 -10.63
N THR A 142 43.39 -8.08 -11.59
CA THR A 142 42.55 -8.62 -12.68
C THR A 142 41.54 -9.63 -12.16
N ALA A 143 41.97 -10.54 -11.28
CA ALA A 143 41.13 -11.54 -10.64
C ALA A 143 40.02 -10.89 -9.78
N LEU A 144 40.36 -9.85 -9.00
CA LEU A 144 39.40 -9.08 -8.22
C LEU A 144 38.45 -8.27 -9.11
N GLY A 145 38.92 -7.72 -10.22
CA GLY A 145 38.10 -6.97 -11.18
C GLY A 145 37.07 -7.85 -11.92
N GLY A 146 37.31 -9.16 -12.02
CA GLY A 146 36.39 -10.14 -12.61
C GLY A 146 35.36 -10.73 -11.64
N SER A 147 35.48 -10.45 -10.34
CA SER A 147 34.55 -10.96 -9.31
C SER A 147 33.22 -10.19 -9.30
N THR A 148 32.16 -10.87 -8.87
CA THR A 148 30.85 -10.22 -8.66
C THR A 148 30.76 -9.41 -7.36
N GLN A 149 31.62 -9.70 -6.38
CA GLN A 149 31.59 -9.06 -5.06
C GLN A 149 32.48 -7.82 -4.97
N PHE A 150 33.48 -7.69 -5.83
CA PHE A 150 34.41 -6.55 -5.86
C PHE A 150 34.18 -5.68 -7.11
N ARG A 151 34.20 -4.36 -6.93
CA ARG A 151 34.10 -3.35 -8.00
C ARG A 151 35.10 -2.23 -7.75
N ASN A 152 35.56 -1.58 -8.83
CA ASN A 152 36.51 -0.46 -8.76
C ASN A 152 37.75 -0.80 -7.92
N VAL A 153 38.54 -1.76 -8.39
CA VAL A 153 39.82 -2.14 -7.76
C VAL A 153 40.89 -1.14 -8.20
N GLU A 154 41.43 -0.40 -7.24
CA GLU A 154 42.45 0.63 -7.46
C GLU A 154 43.70 0.35 -6.63
N LEU A 155 44.87 0.58 -7.21
CA LEU A 155 46.16 0.46 -6.55
C LEU A 155 46.57 1.82 -5.97
N LYS A 156 46.71 1.88 -4.64
CA LYS A 156 46.99 3.14 -3.94
C LYS A 156 48.48 3.35 -3.70
N LYS A 157 49.19 2.30 -3.32
CA LYS A 157 50.63 2.35 -3.01
C LYS A 157 51.30 1.04 -3.37
N THR A 158 52.52 1.13 -3.87
CA THR A 158 53.40 -0.01 -4.12
C THR A 158 54.81 0.37 -3.70
N ALA A 159 55.45 -0.46 -2.88
CA ALA A 159 56.83 -0.25 -2.41
C ALA A 159 57.62 -1.55 -2.53
N SER A 160 58.75 -1.53 -3.22
CA SER A 160 59.67 -2.68 -3.25
C SER A 160 60.49 -2.71 -1.98
N LYS A 161 60.49 -3.84 -1.28
CA LYS A 161 61.28 -4.07 -0.08
C LYS A 161 62.09 -5.36 -0.22
N THR A 162 63.37 -5.29 0.12
CA THR A 162 64.22 -6.47 0.20
C THR A 162 64.20 -6.95 1.64
N ASP A 163 63.47 -8.03 1.91
CA ASP A 163 63.40 -8.65 3.24
C ASP A 163 64.06 -10.03 3.16
N GLY A 164 65.07 -10.29 4.00
CA GLY A 164 65.78 -11.58 4.07
C GLY A 164 66.54 -12.03 2.80
N GLY A 165 66.84 -11.14 1.85
CA GLY A 165 67.56 -11.46 0.60
C GLY A 165 66.66 -11.74 -0.61
N PHE A 166 65.33 -11.73 -0.44
CA PHE A 166 64.35 -11.84 -1.51
C PHE A 166 63.69 -10.47 -1.76
N ARG A 167 63.51 -10.13 -3.04
CA ARG A 167 62.81 -8.90 -3.44
C ARG A 167 61.31 -9.14 -3.33
N THR A 168 60.65 -8.36 -2.48
CA THR A 168 59.20 -8.41 -2.28
C THR A 168 58.58 -7.06 -2.58
N VAL A 169 57.29 -7.05 -2.87
CA VAL A 169 56.54 -5.84 -3.20
C VAL A 169 55.39 -5.69 -2.22
N ASP A 170 55.48 -4.69 -1.35
CA ASP A 170 54.36 -4.28 -0.51
C ASP A 170 53.36 -3.49 -1.36
N PHE A 171 52.08 -3.82 -1.25
CA PHE A 171 51.01 -3.16 -1.99
C PHE A 171 49.84 -2.82 -1.08
N THR A 172 49.15 -1.72 -1.42
CA THR A 172 47.86 -1.34 -0.83
C THR A 172 46.84 -1.19 -1.95
N LEU A 173 45.81 -2.04 -1.93
CA LEU A 173 44.67 -2.01 -2.85
C LEU A 173 43.44 -1.43 -2.14
N THR A 174 42.62 -0.72 -2.89
CA THR A 174 41.28 -0.29 -2.46
C THR A 174 40.25 -0.87 -3.43
N ALA A 175 39.17 -1.44 -2.91
CA ALA A 175 38.08 -1.99 -3.70
C ALA A 175 36.73 -1.63 -3.06
N THR A 176 35.68 -1.56 -3.86
CA THR A 176 34.29 -1.36 -3.39
C THR A 176 33.58 -2.70 -3.36
N VAL A 177 32.92 -3.06 -2.26
CA VAL A 177 32.19 -4.33 -2.12
C VAL A 177 30.72 -4.17 -2.45
N ALA A 178 30.19 -5.12 -3.24
CA ALA A 178 28.83 -5.09 -3.78
C ALA A 178 27.73 -5.51 -2.79
N TYR A 179 28.09 -6.18 -1.68
CA TYR A 179 27.12 -6.61 -0.66
C TYR A 179 26.87 -5.57 0.43
N ALA A 180 27.59 -4.44 0.43
CA ALA A 180 27.42 -3.40 1.43
C ALA A 180 25.99 -2.87 1.35
N ALA A 181 25.15 -3.35 2.26
CA ALA A 181 23.88 -2.72 2.55
C ALA A 181 24.20 -1.26 2.82
N LYS A 182 23.61 -0.36 2.02
CA LYS A 182 23.64 1.09 2.20
C LYS A 182 23.64 1.36 3.71
N PRO A 183 24.68 2.01 4.26
CA PRO A 183 24.76 2.20 5.70
C PRO A 183 23.44 2.84 6.12
N ALA A 184 22.72 2.17 7.03
CA ALA A 184 21.54 2.72 7.64
C ALA A 184 21.95 4.10 8.14
N SER A 185 21.40 5.13 7.49
CA SER A 185 21.45 6.49 8.01
C SER A 185 20.89 6.40 9.42
N GLY A 186 21.79 6.45 10.40
CA GLY A 186 21.40 6.55 11.79
C GLY A 186 20.40 7.69 11.94
N PRO A 187 19.41 7.55 12.84
CA PRO A 187 18.38 8.56 13.00
C PRO A 187 19.07 9.91 13.21
N ALA A 188 18.76 10.86 12.32
CA ALA A 188 19.22 12.23 12.42
C ALA A 188 18.88 12.71 13.83
N ALA A 189 19.92 12.83 14.66
CA ALA A 189 19.82 13.40 15.98
C ALA A 189 19.11 14.75 15.84
N GLY A 190 17.96 14.86 16.49
CA GLY A 190 17.14 16.06 16.47
C GLY A 190 18.00 17.27 16.78
N LYS A 191 18.09 18.19 15.81
CA LYS A 191 18.48 19.57 16.07
C LYS A 191 17.42 20.15 17.00
N LYS A 192 17.74 20.22 18.29
CA LYS A 192 17.18 21.23 19.18
C LYS A 192 17.71 22.58 18.70
N GLY A 193 16.78 23.47 18.36
CA GLY A 193 16.97 24.88 18.08
C GLY A 193 15.60 25.53 18.21
#